data_AF-A0A444Z4H1-F1
#
_entry.id   AF-A0A444Z4H1-F1
#
_cell.length_a   1.000
_cell.length_b   1.000
_cell.length_c   1.000
_cell.angle_alpha   90.00
_cell.angle_beta   90.00
_cell.angle_gamma   90.00
#
_symmetry.space_group_name_H-M   'P 1'
#
loop_
_entity.id
_entity.type
_entity.pdbx_description
1 polymer ?
#
loop_
_entity_poly.entity_id
_entity_poly.type
_entity_poly.pdbx_seq_one_letter_code
_entity_poly.pdbx_strand_id
1 'polypeptide(L)'
;MRMAPQLSFQGSHNSSKTRGRRRKCFCGERPVLRTSSTMENPERRFWGCVNYQIREECDYFASAEAEGQDAQIQRLKKKASVLKKNLQKAEKKFALALAVGILGWIMAGLLLYNRFN
;
A
#
# COMPACT_ATOMS: atom_id res chain seq x y z
N MET A 1 42.85 -22.33 31.34
CA MET A 1 41.36 -22.43 31.22
C MET A 1 40.82 -21.05 31.59
N ARG A 2 40.04 -20.31 30.80
CA ARG A 2 38.93 -20.64 29.90
C ARG A 2 38.87 -19.63 28.74
N MET A 3 38.39 -20.12 27.61
CA MET A 3 38.22 -19.44 26.32
C MET A 3 37.03 -18.46 26.36
N ALA A 4 37.16 -17.33 25.67
CA ALA A 4 36.01 -16.50 25.27
C ALA A 4 35.36 -17.15 24.02
N PRO A 5 34.01 -17.23 23.92
CA PRO A 5 33.39 -17.84 22.76
C PRO A 5 33.42 -16.89 21.56
N GLN A 6 33.99 -17.38 20.46
CA GLN A 6 33.80 -16.86 19.11
C GLN A 6 32.32 -17.08 18.72
N LEU A 7 31.52 -16.02 18.66
CA LEU A 7 30.19 -16.09 18.04
C LEU A 7 30.34 -15.79 16.54
N SER A 8 30.56 -16.85 15.78
CA SER A 8 30.47 -16.86 14.33
C SER A 8 29.01 -16.59 13.90
N PHE A 9 28.72 -15.34 13.55
CA PHE A 9 27.46 -14.97 12.90
C PHE A 9 27.53 -15.29 11.41
N GLN A 10 27.15 -16.51 11.05
CA GLN A 10 26.90 -16.91 9.67
C GLN A 10 25.51 -16.40 9.26
N GLY A 11 25.45 -15.12 8.85
CA GLY A 11 24.23 -14.49 8.33
C GLY A 11 24.07 -14.81 6.84
N SER A 12 23.13 -15.67 6.52
CA SER A 12 22.76 -16.07 5.17
C SER A 12 22.34 -14.87 4.30
N HIS A 13 22.96 -14.80 3.13
CA HIS A 13 22.71 -13.80 2.10
C HIS A 13 21.43 -14.18 1.34
N ASN A 14 20.29 -13.50 1.55
CA ASN A 14 19.33 -13.32 0.45
C ASN A 14 18.27 -12.20 0.64
N SER A 15 18.18 -11.36 -0.39
CA SER A 15 16.97 -10.70 -0.89
C SER A 15 16.30 -9.57 -0.08
N SER A 16 17.00 -8.45 0.12
CA SER A 16 16.36 -7.13 0.32
C SER A 16 16.43 -6.21 -0.91
N LYS A 17 16.79 -6.76 -2.09
CA LYS A 17 16.79 -6.04 -3.36
C LYS A 17 15.38 -5.88 -3.92
N THR A 18 14.52 -5.06 -3.29
CA THR A 18 13.46 -4.35 -4.03
C THR A 18 12.78 -3.34 -3.12
N ARG A 19 12.80 -2.06 -3.52
CA ARG A 19 11.84 -0.98 -3.19
C ARG A 19 12.18 0.04 -2.09
N GLY A 20 13.40 0.04 -1.55
CA GLY A 20 13.97 1.28 -1.04
C GLY A 20 14.18 2.23 -2.22
N ARG A 21 13.15 3.00 -2.61
CA ARG A 21 13.30 4.17 -3.50
C ARG A 21 14.52 4.91 -2.99
N ARG A 22 15.59 5.04 -3.81
CA ARG A 22 16.90 5.65 -3.53
C ARG A 22 16.87 6.74 -2.43
N ARG A 23 16.68 6.37 -1.16
CA ARG A 23 16.60 7.32 -0.07
C ARG A 23 18.03 7.72 0.22
N LYS A 24 18.20 9.01 0.43
CA LYS A 24 19.44 9.58 0.91
C LYS A 24 19.15 10.21 2.27
N CYS A 25 20.06 10.04 3.21
CA CYS A 25 20.10 10.86 4.42
C CYS A 25 20.24 12.34 4.03
N PHE A 26 20.15 13.24 5.01
CA PHE A 26 20.44 14.67 4.81
C PHE A 26 21.88 14.90 4.34
N CYS A 27 22.79 14.00 4.67
CA CYS A 27 24.17 13.94 4.19
C CYS A 27 24.36 13.41 2.74
N GLY A 28 23.30 13.02 2.03
CA GLY A 28 23.39 12.48 0.67
C GLY A 28 23.76 10.99 0.56
N GLU A 29 24.21 10.37 1.66
CA GLU A 29 24.49 8.93 1.77
C GLU A 29 23.23 8.06 1.83
N ARG A 30 23.35 6.79 1.46
CA ARG A 30 22.22 5.85 1.57
C ARG A 30 22.03 5.42 3.03
N PRO A 31 20.83 5.57 3.61
CA PRO A 31 20.57 5.12 4.97
C PRO A 31 20.54 3.59 5.02
N VAL A 32 20.94 3.04 6.16
CA VAL A 32 21.01 1.60 6.43
C VAL A 32 19.87 1.16 7.33
N LEU A 33 19.39 -0.06 7.13
CA LEU A 33 18.38 -0.66 7.98
C LEU A 33 19.01 -1.07 9.31
N ARG A 34 18.47 -0.58 10.42
CA ARG A 34 18.89 -0.88 11.79
C ARG A 34 17.71 -1.40 12.59
N THR A 35 18.02 -2.15 13.64
CA THR A 35 17.06 -2.63 14.62
C THR A 35 17.27 -1.85 15.90
N SER A 36 16.19 -1.30 16.45
CA SER A 36 16.21 -0.60 17.72
C SER A 36 16.39 -1.58 18.88
N SER A 37 17.33 -1.26 19.78
CA SER A 37 17.58 -1.97 21.04
C SER A 37 17.06 -1.20 22.26
N THR A 38 16.32 -0.11 22.05
CA THR A 38 15.76 0.69 23.16
C THR A 38 14.60 -0.04 23.81
N MET A 39 14.48 0.04 25.14
CA MET A 39 13.38 -0.58 25.89
C MET A 39 11.98 -0.15 25.42
N GLU A 40 11.86 1.09 24.94
CA GLU A 40 10.58 1.69 24.53
C GLU A 40 10.15 1.29 23.12
N ASN A 41 11.12 0.85 22.30
CA ASN A 41 10.87 0.43 20.93
C ASN A 41 11.73 -0.79 20.56
N PRO A 42 11.55 -1.92 21.26
CA PRO A 42 12.40 -3.09 21.08
C PRO A 42 12.14 -3.71 19.70
N GLU A 43 13.21 -4.16 19.06
CA GLU A 43 13.21 -4.91 17.79
C GLU A 43 12.61 -4.19 16.57
N ARG A 44 12.12 -2.95 16.71
CA ARG A 44 11.61 -2.19 15.57
C ARG A 44 12.71 -1.80 14.62
N ARG A 45 12.40 -1.93 13.33
CA ARG A 45 13.33 -1.61 12.25
C ARG A 45 13.15 -0.17 11.78
N PHE A 46 14.27 0.51 11.59
CA PHE A 46 14.31 1.88 11.08
C PHE A 46 15.46 2.06 10.09
N TRP A 47 15.31 3.02 9.19
CA TRP A 47 16.36 3.50 8.31
C TRP A 47 17.09 4.65 9.00
N GLY A 48 18.38 4.48 9.26
CA GLY A 48 19.24 5.49 9.90
C GLY A 48 20.43 5.85 9.01
N CYS A 49 21.00 7.05 9.21
CA CYS A 49 22.27 7.41 8.58
C CYS A 49 23.38 6.41 8.99
N VAL A 50 24.27 6.07 8.05
CA VAL A 50 25.46 5.25 8.34
C VAL A 50 26.38 5.91 9.38
N ASN A 51 26.46 7.24 9.38
CA ASN A 51 27.36 8.03 10.22
C ASN A 51 26.69 8.56 11.50
N TYR A 52 25.48 8.12 11.87
CA TYR A 52 24.73 8.71 12.99
C TYR A 52 25.44 8.64 14.36
N GLN A 53 26.45 7.77 14.50
CA GLN A 53 27.28 7.61 15.71
C GLN A 53 28.66 8.26 15.60
N ILE A 54 29.04 8.71 14.40
CA ILE A 54 30.39 9.20 14.09
C ILE A 54 30.25 10.67 13.67
N ARG A 55 30.12 11.55 14.67
CA ARG A 55 30.35 13.01 14.66
C ARG A 55 30.19 13.77 13.33
N GLU A 56 29.09 13.56 12.62
CA GLU A 56 28.48 14.55 11.74
C GLU A 56 26.96 14.48 11.92
N GLU A 57 26.33 15.65 11.92
CA GLU A 57 24.99 16.04 12.40
C GLU A 57 23.79 15.36 11.70
N CYS A 58 23.98 14.22 11.02
CA CYS A 58 22.91 13.58 10.29
C CYS A 58 22.08 12.62 11.17
N ASP A 59 21.04 13.19 11.75
CA ASP A 59 20.01 12.57 12.57
C ASP A 59 18.87 11.90 11.76
N TYR A 60 19.10 11.65 10.46
CA TYR A 60 18.08 11.05 9.59
C TYR A 60 17.55 9.75 10.18
N PHE A 61 16.23 9.70 10.35
CA PHE A 61 15.49 8.56 10.88
C PHE A 61 14.18 8.36 10.11
N ALA A 62 13.90 7.14 9.67
CA ALA A 62 12.60 6.77 9.09
C ALA A 62 12.17 5.36 9.50
N SER A 63 10.90 5.19 9.87
CA SER A 63 10.35 3.85 10.17
C SER A 63 10.36 2.97 8.91
N ALA A 64 10.90 1.77 9.01
CA ALA A 64 10.92 0.81 7.90
C ALA A 64 9.55 0.14 7.68
N GLU A 65 8.71 0.12 8.72
CA GLU A 65 7.40 -0.54 8.71
C GLU A 65 6.35 0.27 7.94
N ALA A 66 6.38 1.60 8.08
CA ALA A 66 5.44 2.52 7.44
C ALA A 66 5.47 2.39 5.90
N GLU A 67 6.64 2.15 5.28
CA GLU A 67 6.76 2.05 3.82
C GLU A 67 5.96 0.86 3.23
N GLY A 68 6.02 -0.29 3.92
CA GLY A 68 5.30 -1.48 3.50
C GLY A 68 3.79 -1.34 3.71
N GLN A 69 3.39 -0.67 4.80
CA GLN A 69 1.99 -0.41 5.12
C GLN A 69 1.37 0.60 4.15
N ASP A 70 2.04 1.72 3.86
CA ASP A 70 1.53 2.76 2.96
C ASP A 70 1.27 2.24 1.55
N ALA A 71 2.19 1.44 1.00
CA ALA A 71 2.02 0.84 -0.31
C ALA A 71 0.83 -0.13 -0.37
N GLN A 72 0.62 -0.91 0.69
CA GLN A 72 -0.53 -1.82 0.80
C GLN A 72 -1.84 -1.04 0.95
N ILE A 73 -1.86 -0.01 1.80
CA ILE A 73 -3.02 0.88 1.99
C ILE A 73 -3.37 1.57 0.67
N GLN A 74 -2.39 2.09 -0.09
CA GLN A 74 -2.64 2.70 -1.40
C GLN A 74 -3.21 1.70 -2.40
N ARG A 75 -2.72 0.45 -2.42
CA ARG A 75 -3.27 -0.62 -3.27
C ARG A 75 -4.72 -0.94 -2.90
N LEU A 76 -5.02 -1.07 -1.61
CA LEU A 76 -6.37 -1.31 -1.12
C LEU A 76 -7.31 -0.15 -1.47
N LYS A 77 -6.88 1.10 -1.27
CA LYS A 77 -7.64 2.30 -1.68
C LYS A 77 -7.92 2.30 -3.19
N LYS A 78 -6.94 1.96 -4.03
CA LYS A 78 -7.14 1.83 -5.48
C LYS A 78 -8.18 0.77 -5.81
N LYS A 79 -8.08 -0.44 -5.24
CA LYS A 79 -9.07 -1.51 -5.45
C LYS A 79 -10.48 -1.08 -5.02
N ALA A 80 -10.61 -0.45 -3.85
CA ALA A 80 -11.89 0.07 -3.36
C ALA A 80 -12.48 1.12 -4.33
N SER A 81 -11.65 2.04 -4.85
CA SER A 81 -12.10 3.05 -5.81
C SER A 81 -12.58 2.45 -7.14
N VAL A 82 -11.88 1.42 -7.64
CA VAL A 82 -12.26 0.71 -8.87
C VAL A 82 -13.55 -0.06 -8.66
N LEU A 83 -13.67 -0.78 -7.54
CA LEU A 83 -14.87 -1.54 -7.19
C LEU A 83 -16.09 -0.61 -7.09
N LYS A 84 -15.97 0.53 -6.39
CA LYS A 84 -17.04 1.53 -6.26
C LYS A 84 -17.47 2.09 -7.63
N LYS A 85 -16.52 2.39 -8.52
CA LYS A 85 -16.82 2.85 -9.89
C LYS A 85 -17.57 1.80 -10.71
N ASN A 86 -17.16 0.53 -10.60
CA ASN A 86 -17.81 -0.57 -11.31
C ASN A 86 -19.25 -0.80 -10.81
N LEU A 87 -19.47 -0.72 -9.49
CA LEU A 87 -20.81 -0.79 -8.90
C LEU A 87 -21.72 0.33 -9.41
N GLN A 88 -21.26 1.58 -9.33
CA GLN A 88 -22.04 2.72 -9.85
C GLN A 88 -22.33 2.60 -11.36
N LYS A 89 -21.37 2.05 -12.13
CA LYS A 89 -21.57 1.80 -13.56
C LYS A 89 -22.62 0.71 -13.81
N ALA A 90 -22.60 -0.36 -13.02
CA ALA A 90 -23.59 -1.43 -13.11
C ALA A 90 -24.98 -0.93 -12.71
N GLU A 91 -25.08 -0.21 -11.60
CA GLU A 91 -26.33 0.41 -11.12
C GLU A 91 -26.96 1.31 -12.19
N LYS A 92 -26.18 2.19 -12.82
CA LYS A 92 -26.67 3.04 -13.92
C LYS A 92 -27.12 2.24 -15.14
N LYS A 93 -26.44 1.14 -15.48
CA LYS A 93 -26.85 0.26 -16.58
C LYS A 93 -28.17 -0.44 -16.27
N PHE A 94 -28.35 -0.95 -15.06
CA PHE A 94 -29.60 -1.56 -14.64
C PHE A 94 -30.75 -0.54 -14.60
N ALA A 95 -30.52 0.65 -14.05
CA ALA A 95 -31.51 1.73 -14.05
C ALA A 95 -31.96 2.12 -15.46
N LEU A 96 -31.01 2.24 -16.40
CA LEU A 96 -31.32 2.52 -17.81
C LEU A 96 -32.12 1.38 -18.45
N ALA A 97 -31.73 0.13 -18.22
CA ALA A 97 -32.44 -1.04 -18.76
C ALA A 97 -33.88 -1.11 -18.24
N LEU A 98 -34.10 -0.83 -16.95
CA LEU A 98 -35.44 -0.78 -16.36
C LEU A 98 -36.28 0.34 -16.97
N ALA A 99 -35.71 1.54 -17.14
CA ALA A 99 -36.43 2.67 -17.75
C ALA A 99 -36.84 2.37 -19.20
N VAL A 100 -35.93 1.82 -20.00
CA VAL A 100 -36.22 1.40 -21.39
C VAL A 100 -37.29 0.31 -21.42
N GLY A 101 -37.20 -0.67 -20.52
CA GLY A 101 -38.22 -1.71 -20.37
C GLY A 101 -39.59 -1.13 -20.08
N ILE A 102 -39.73 -0.28 -19.05
CA ILE A 102 -41.00 0.34 -18.67
C ILE A 102 -41.58 1.17 -19.81
N LEU A 103 -40.77 2.00 -20.47
CA LEU A 103 -41.22 2.80 -21.61
C LEU A 103 -41.70 1.92 -22.77
N GLY A 104 -40.97 0.84 -23.07
CA GLY A 104 -41.37 -0.13 -24.09
C GLY A 104 -42.70 -0.81 -23.76
N TRP A 105 -42.89 -1.23 -22.51
CA TRP A 105 -44.14 -1.82 -22.03
C TRP A 105 -45.33 -0.85 -22.12
N ILE A 106 -45.15 0.41 -21.72
CA ILE A 106 -46.18 1.45 -21.82
C ILE A 106 -46.56 1.69 -23.29
N MET A 107 -45.58 1.85 -24.17
CA MET A 107 -45.83 2.06 -25.61
C MET A 107 -46.56 0.88 -26.25
N ALA A 108 -46.17 -0.36 -25.95
CA ALA A 108 -46.87 -1.55 -26.42
C ALA A 108 -48.31 -1.60 -25.90
N GLY A 109 -48.52 -1.28 -24.62
CA GLY A 109 -49.86 -1.20 -24.01
C GLY A 109 -50.76 -0.18 -24.70
N LEU A 110 -50.24 1.02 -24.99
CA LEU A 110 -50.98 2.07 -25.72
C LEU A 110 -51.33 1.63 -27.15
N LEU A 111 -50.40 0.99 -27.86
CA LEU A 111 -50.66 0.48 -29.21
C LEU A 111 -51.73 -0.62 -29.23
N LEU A 112 -51.70 -1.53 -28.25
CA LEU A 112 -52.72 -2.57 -28.12
C LEU A 112 -54.07 -1.97 -27.74
N TYR A 113 -54.10 -1.02 -26.81
CA TYR A 113 -55.32 -0.33 -26.42
C TYR A 113 -55.99 0.36 -27.62
N ASN A 114 -55.24 1.13 -28.41
CA ASN A 114 -55.75 1.79 -29.61
C ASN A 114 -56.14 0.82 -30.74
N ARG A 115 -55.69 -0.44 -30.70
CA ARG A 115 -56.03 -1.45 -31.70
C ARG A 115 -57.33 -2.17 -31.38
N PHE A 116 -57.63 -2.33 -30.09
CA PHE A 116 -58.79 -3.09 -29.60
C PHE A 116 -59.99 -2.21 -29.23
N ASN A 117 -59.83 -0.90 -29.23
CA ASN A 117 -60.87 0.09 -28.95
C ASN A 117 -61.07 0.99 -30.16
#